data_AF-A0A662Q3J3-F1
#
_entry.id   AF-A0A662Q3J3-F1
#
_cell.length_a   1.000
_cell.length_b   1.000
_cell.length_c   1.000
_cell.angle_alpha   90.00
_cell.angle_beta   90.00
_cell.angle_gamma   90.00
#
_symmetry.space_group_name_H-M   'P 1'
#
loop_
_entity.id
_entity.type
_entity.pdbx_description
1 polymer ?
#
loop_
_entity_poly.entity_id
_entity_poly.type
_entity_poly.pdbx_seq_one_letter_code
_entity_poly.pdbx_strand_id
1 'polypeptide(L)' 'NLSEIIRGGFLQDLIIDHHLVRDLEWRDRIRPLFDYADKFGVRVFTAAGYMGLEELLLEANRRRLYEEFGESPGI' A
#
# COMPACT_ATOMS: atom_id res chain seq x y z
N ASN A 1 6.58 14.05 10.32
CA ASN A 1 7.44 12.85 10.20
C ASN A 1 6.67 11.67 10.80
N LEU A 2 6.32 10.65 10.01
CA LEU A 2 5.46 9.53 10.43
C LEU A 2 6.03 8.77 11.64
N SER A 3 7.36 8.71 11.75
CA SER A 3 8.04 8.08 12.89
C SER A 3 7.69 8.72 14.24
N GLU A 4 7.45 10.04 14.30
CA GLU A 4 7.05 10.69 15.56
C GLU A 4 5.65 10.29 16.00
N ILE A 5 4.74 10.09 15.04
CA ILE A 5 3.37 9.66 15.33
C ILE A 5 3.38 8.22 15.85
N ILE A 6 4.18 7.35 15.23
CA ILE A 6 4.38 5.96 15.67
C ILE A 6 4.94 5.92 17.11
N ARG A 7 5.92 6.78 17.42
CA ARG A 7 6.50 6.89 18.78
C ARG A 7 5.52 7.36 19.85
N GLY A 8 4.43 8.03 19.45
CA GLY A 8 3.47 8.61 20.38
C GLY A 8 2.75 7.60 21.27
N GLY A 9 2.81 6.30 20.96
CA GLY A 9 2.27 5.22 21.80
C GLY A 9 0.73 5.14 21.86
N PHE A 10 0.03 6.01 21.13
CA PHE A 10 -1.43 6.01 21.05
C PHE A 10 -1.97 5.32 19.79
N LEU A 11 -1.09 4.95 18.86
CA LEU A 11 -1.47 4.42 17.56
C LEU A 11 -1.45 2.89 17.59
N GLN A 12 -2.52 2.25 17.14
CA GLN A 12 -2.56 0.80 16.94
C GLN A 12 -2.34 0.46 15.47
N ASP A 13 -3.03 1.19 14.57
CA ASP A 13 -3.05 0.96 13.14
C ASP A 13 -2.73 2.26 12.39
N LEU A 14 -1.79 2.18 11.45
CA LEU A 14 -1.44 3.25 10.52
C LEU A 14 -1.90 2.86 9.12
N ILE A 15 -2.94 3.52 8.62
CA ILE A 15 -3.37 3.37 7.24
C ILE A 15 -2.63 4.41 6.40
N ILE A 16 -1.83 3.91 5.46
CA ILE A 16 -1.14 4.73 4.48
C ILE A 16 -1.96 4.74 3.19
N ASP A 17 -2.53 5.90 2.87
CA ASP A 17 -3.12 6.10 1.55
C ASP A 17 -2.00 6.33 0.55
N HIS A 18 -2.13 5.75 -0.64
CA HIS A 18 -1.03 5.58 -1.57
C HIS A 18 -1.43 6.00 -2.98
N HIS A 19 -0.95 7.18 -3.38
CA HIS A 19 -0.48 7.34 -4.76
C HIS A 19 0.76 6.48 -5.07
N LEU A 20 1.31 5.79 -4.06
CA LEU A 20 2.43 4.86 -4.10
C LEU A 20 2.07 3.46 -4.65
N VAL A 21 0.80 3.07 -4.80
CA VAL A 21 0.40 1.81 -5.52
C VAL A 21 0.58 1.90 -7.05
N ARG A 22 1.09 3.03 -7.56
CA ARG A 22 1.56 3.16 -8.95
C ARG A 22 2.95 2.56 -9.17
N ASP A 23 3.68 2.29 -8.10
CA ASP A 23 5.03 1.74 -8.15
C ASP A 23 5.02 0.30 -7.66
N LEU A 24 5.50 -0.66 -8.45
CA LEU A 24 5.54 -2.07 -8.06
C LEU A 24 6.42 -2.31 -6.82
N GLU A 25 7.42 -1.47 -6.58
CA GLU A 25 8.40 -1.62 -5.49
C GLU A 25 8.03 -0.78 -4.25
N TRP A 26 6.80 -0.26 -4.17
CA TRP A 26 6.39 0.62 -3.08
C TRP A 26 6.59 -0.01 -1.70
N ARG A 27 6.29 -1.31 -1.56
CA ARG A 27 6.47 -2.06 -0.31
C ARG A 27 7.92 -2.07 0.14
N ASP A 28 8.86 -2.24 -0.79
CA ASP A 28 10.28 -2.26 -0.48
C ASP A 28 10.79 -0.88 -0.08
N ARG A 29 10.28 0.18 -0.74
CA ARG A 29 10.64 1.55 -0.38
C ARG A 29 10.19 1.96 1.01
N ILE A 30 9.04 1.47 1.45
CA ILE A 30 8.52 1.77 2.80
C ILE A 30 8.86 0.68 3.83
N ARG A 31 9.64 -0.35 3.46
CA ARG A 31 10.18 -1.37 4.39
C ARG A 31 10.73 -0.76 5.67
N PRO A 32 11.53 0.32 5.64
CA PRO A 32 12.05 0.92 6.87
C PRO A 32 10.95 1.46 7.80
N LEU A 33 9.80 1.88 7.26
CA LEU A 33 8.65 2.32 8.06
C LEU A 33 7.94 1.13 8.70
N PHE A 34 7.77 0.02 7.98
CA PHE A 34 7.23 -1.22 8.55
C PHE A 34 8.10 -1.72 9.70
N ASP A 35 9.41 -1.83 9.48
CA ASP A 35 10.37 -2.30 10.49
C ASP A 35 10.43 -1.34 11.70
N TYR A 36 10.18 -0.04 11.46
CA TYR A 36 10.10 0.93 12.54
C TYR A 36 8.81 0.78 13.34
N ALA A 37 7.65 0.66 12.67
CA ALA A 37 6.34 0.53 13.29
C ALA A 37 6.21 -0.75 14.13
N ASP A 38 6.80 -1.86 13.66
CA ASP A 38 6.81 -3.16 14.35
C ASP A 38 7.43 -3.06 15.74
N LYS A 39 8.49 -2.26 15.90
CA LYS A 39 9.15 -2.01 17.20
C LYS A 39 8.22 -1.37 18.24
N PHE A 40 7.14 -0.74 17.81
CA PHE A 40 6.15 -0.08 18.67
C PHE A 40 4.81 -0.83 18.69
N GLY A 41 4.72 -2.01 18.07
CA GLY A 41 3.47 -2.78 17.96
C GLY A 41 2.41 -2.11 17.08
N VAL A 42 2.83 -1.16 16.22
CA VAL A 42 1.94 -0.46 15.29
C VAL A 42 1.86 -1.24 14.00
N ARG A 43 0.65 -1.59 13.56
CA ARG A 43 0.43 -2.26 12.27
C ARG A 43 0.29 -1.22 11.18
N VAL A 44 0.93 -1.44 10.03
CA VAL A 44 0.86 -0.52 8.89
C VAL A 44 0.15 -1.21 7.73
N PHE A 45 -0.83 -0.53 7.12
CA PHE A 45 -1.67 -1.09 6.07
C PHE A 45 -1.89 -0.09 4.93
N THR A 46 -2.17 -0.60 3.73
CA THR A 46 -2.94 0.16 2.75
C THR A 46 -4.41 0.15 3.14
N ALA A 47 -5.24 0.99 2.51
CA ALA A 47 -6.69 0.93 2.70
C ALA A 47 -7.25 -0.47 2.35
N ALA A 48 -6.80 -1.05 1.23
CA ALA A 48 -7.18 -2.40 0.82
C ALA A 48 -6.74 -3.46 1.85
N GLY A 49 -5.47 -3.43 2.27
CA GLY A 49 -4.93 -4.37 3.24
C GLY A 49 -5.61 -4.28 4.62
N TYR A 50 -5.99 -3.07 5.05
CA TYR A 50 -6.78 -2.89 6.27
C TYR A 50 -8.17 -3.53 6.16
N MET A 51 -8.75 -3.52 4.95
CA MET A 51 -10.02 -4.19 4.65
C MET A 51 -9.86 -5.70 4.38
N GLY A 52 -8.64 -6.26 4.47
CA GLY A 52 -8.37 -7.67 4.15
C GLY A 52 -8.39 -7.98 2.65
N LEU A 53 -8.25 -6.96 1.81
CA LEU A 53 -8.20 -7.06 0.36
C LEU A 53 -6.76 -6.98 -0.14
N GLU A 54 -6.47 -7.65 -1.25
CA GLU A 54 -5.20 -7.50 -1.96
C GLU A 54 -5.11 -6.13 -2.64
N GLU A 55 -3.90 -5.56 -2.74
CA GLU A 55 -3.69 -4.33 -3.49
C GLU A 55 -3.80 -4.55 -4.99
N LEU A 56 -4.81 -3.92 -5.60
CA LEU A 56 -4.92 -3.83 -7.04
C LEU A 56 -4.01 -2.72 -7.57
N LEU A 57 -2.81 -3.10 -7.99
CA LEU A 57 -1.80 -2.20 -8.57
C LEU A 57 -2.14 -1.83 -10.02
N LEU A 58 -3.33 -1.26 -10.25
CA LEU A 58 -3.91 -1.04 -11.59
C LEU A 58 -3.04 -0.15 -12.46
N GLU A 59 -2.60 1.00 -11.96
CA GLU A 59 -1.76 1.92 -12.74
C GLU A 59 -0.36 1.36 -12.97
N ALA A 60 0.22 0.67 -11.97
CA ALA A 60 1.52 0.03 -12.11
C ALA A 60 1.51 -1.07 -13.17
N ASN A 61 0.39 -1.78 -13.30
CA ASN A 61 0.17 -2.83 -14.29
C ASN A 61 -0.58 -2.34 -15.54
N ARG A 62 -0.77 -1.03 -15.72
CA ARG A 62 -1.69 -0.48 -16.75
C ARG A 62 -1.43 -1.07 -18.13
N ARG A 63 -0.17 -1.10 -18.59
CA ARG A 63 0.18 -1.67 -19.91
C ARG A 63 -0.22 -3.14 -20.03
N ARG A 64 0.19 -3.96 -19.06
CA ARG A 64 -0.15 -5.38 -19.01
C ARG A 64 -1.67 -5.59 -18.97
N LEU A 65 -2.39 -4.85 -18.14
CA LEU A 65 -3.84 -4.98 -18.02
C LEU A 65 -4.57 -4.54 -19.30
N TYR A 66 -4.07 -3.53 -20.01
CA TYR A 66 -4.60 -3.16 -21.32
C TYR A 66 -4.31 -4.22 -22.40
N GLU A 67 -3.13 -4.83 -22.39
CA GLU A 67 -2.82 -5.94 -23.32
C GLU A 67 -3.67 -7.18 -23.04
N GLU A 68 -3.93 -7.47 -21.75
CA GLU A 68 -4.64 -8.67 -21.30
C GLU A 68 -6.17 -8.53 -21.38
N PHE A 69 -6.72 -7.33 -21.17
CA PHE A 69 -8.17 -7.08 -21.07
C PHE A 69 -8.71 -5.92 -21.92
N GLY A 70 -7.83 -5.14 -22.58
CA GLY A 70 -8.22 -3.92 -23.30
C GLY A 70 -9.03 -4.15 -24.57
N GLU A 71 -9.07 -5.38 -25.09
CA GLU A 71 -9.99 -5.81 -26.14
C GLU A 71 -11.06 -6.77 -25.58
N SER A 72 -11.93 -6.25 -24.71
CA SER A 72 -13.31 -6.78 -24.70
C SER A 72 -14.06 -5.98 -25.76
N PRO A 73 -14.54 -6.60 -26.87
CA PRO A 73 -15.46 -5.91 -27.77
C PRO A 73 -16.64 -5.45 -26.93
N GLY A 74 -16.97 -4.17 -27.07
CA GLY A 74 -17.98 -3.50 -26.25
C GLY A 74 -19.24 -4.34 -26.09
N ILE A 75 -19.78 -4.29 -24.88
CA ILE A 75 -21.22 -4.50 -24.69
C ILE A 75 -21.95 -3.41 -25.49
#